data_AF-A0A8E2ARL3-F1
#
_entry.id   AF-A0A8E2ARL3-F1
#
_cell.length_a   1.000
_cell.length_b   1.000
_cell.length_c   1.000
_cell.angle_alpha   90.00
_cell.angle_beta   90.00
_cell.angle_gamma   90.00
#
_symmetry.space_group_name_H-M   'P 1'
#
loop_
_entity.id
_entity.type
_entity.pdbx_description
1 polymer ?
#
loop_
_entity_poly.entity_id
_entity_poly.type
_entity_poly.pdbx_seq_one_letter_code
_entity_poly.pdbx_strand_id
1 'polypeptide(L)'
;MSLALGAILLLFSARCTVLVAATPFNISIDDSMGDPFTGEQWSYYPPNLWNVGQNCSGCTAHPDPSDAYLNTWHDSTFYPQPGISPEPNVPTTATITFNGTALYVYCMIAHSSVSPDGNTDMTFMIDNEIVGGYAEAPTGQMSYDYNILVYSNDALVPGFHTFTLINGHVNGNKSLVLLDYAMYT
;
A
#
# COMPACT_ATOMS: atom_id res chain seq x y z
N MET A 1 -76.06 -26.96 19.54
CA MET A 1 -74.75 -26.53 20.04
C MET A 1 -73.71 -27.12 19.09
N SER A 2 -73.37 -26.40 18.02
CA SER A 2 -72.50 -26.90 16.94
C SER A 2 -71.16 -26.17 17.02
N LEU A 3 -70.09 -26.91 17.30
CA LEU A 3 -68.72 -26.40 17.37
C LEU A 3 -68.07 -26.57 15.99
N ALA A 4 -67.82 -25.45 15.31
CA ALA A 4 -67.04 -25.42 14.08
C ALA A 4 -65.55 -25.41 14.43
N LEU A 5 -64.81 -26.45 13.99
CA LEU A 5 -63.36 -26.53 14.08
C LEU A 5 -62.74 -25.64 12.99
N GLY A 6 -62.16 -24.51 13.38
CA GLY A 6 -61.40 -23.65 12.48
C GLY A 6 -59.98 -24.17 12.30
N ALA A 7 -59.61 -24.57 11.09
CA ALA A 7 -58.24 -24.95 10.74
C ALA A 7 -57.34 -23.70 10.64
N ILE A 8 -56.26 -23.66 11.42
CA ILE A 8 -55.24 -22.61 11.35
C ILE A 8 -54.25 -22.98 10.23
N LEU A 9 -54.25 -22.19 9.15
CA LEU A 9 -53.32 -22.35 8.03
C LEU A 9 -51.98 -21.66 8.38
N LEU A 10 -50.96 -22.45 8.72
CA LEU A 10 -49.59 -21.96 8.93
C LEU A 10 -48.91 -21.74 7.58
N LEU A 11 -48.83 -20.48 7.14
CA LEU A 11 -48.05 -20.07 5.96
C LEU A 11 -46.56 -20.11 6.31
N PHE A 12 -45.88 -21.19 5.93
CA PHE A 12 -44.41 -21.24 5.94
C PHE A 12 -43.87 -20.34 4.83
N SER A 13 -43.33 -19.17 5.18
CA SER A 13 -42.59 -18.35 4.21
C SER A 13 -41.23 -18.99 3.97
N ALA A 14 -41.12 -19.71 2.85
CA ALA A 14 -39.83 -20.19 2.37
C ALA A 14 -38.98 -18.98 1.97
N ARG A 15 -38.06 -18.56 2.85
CA ARG A 15 -37.06 -17.54 2.52
C ARG A 15 -36.12 -18.13 1.48
N CYS A 16 -36.30 -17.71 0.23
CA CYS A 16 -35.39 -18.05 -0.85
C CYS A 16 -34.09 -17.26 -0.65
N THR A 17 -33.09 -17.88 -0.03
CA THR A 17 -31.73 -17.32 0.06
C THR A 17 -31.05 -17.53 -1.28
N VAL A 18 -30.95 -16.47 -2.08
CA VAL A 18 -30.14 -16.49 -3.30
C VAL A 18 -28.67 -16.42 -2.88
N LEU A 19 -27.90 -17.45 -3.21
CA LEU A 19 -26.45 -17.41 -3.10
C LEU A 19 -25.91 -16.54 -4.24
N VAL A 20 -25.45 -15.33 -3.92
CA VAL A 20 -24.73 -14.47 -4.86
C VAL A 20 -23.25 -14.85 -4.77
N ALA A 21 -22.70 -15.37 -5.86
CA ALA A 21 -21.25 -15.55 -6.01
C ALA A 21 -20.69 -14.30 -6.71
N ALA A 22 -19.96 -13.47 -5.96
CA ALA A 22 -19.14 -12.42 -6.55
C ALA A 22 -17.82 -13.03 -7.01
N THR A 23 -17.37 -12.71 -8.21
CA THR A 23 -16.03 -13.07 -8.66
C THR A 23 -15.08 -11.98 -8.19
N PRO A 24 -14.06 -12.31 -7.37
CA PRO A 24 -13.04 -11.34 -6.99
C PRO A 24 -12.32 -10.85 -8.25
N PHE A 25 -12.04 -9.55 -8.32
CA PHE A 25 -11.24 -8.95 -9.40
C PHE A 25 -10.22 -7.98 -8.79
N ASN A 26 -9.08 -7.82 -9.46
CA ASN A 26 -8.01 -6.98 -8.96
C ASN A 26 -8.25 -5.51 -9.31
N ILE A 27 -8.08 -4.64 -8.33
CA ILE A 27 -8.13 -3.18 -8.48
C ILE A 27 -6.76 -2.63 -8.11
N SER A 28 -6.14 -1.90 -9.03
CA SER A 28 -4.88 -1.20 -8.79
C SER A 28 -5.15 0.20 -8.24
N ILE A 29 -4.50 0.55 -7.14
CA ILE A 29 -4.45 1.88 -6.53
C ILE A 29 -3.07 2.47 -6.85
N ASP A 30 -3.06 3.47 -7.72
CA ASP A 30 -1.86 4.21 -8.10
C ASP A 30 -1.37 5.12 -6.96
N ASP A 31 -0.06 5.34 -6.83
CA ASP A 31 0.52 6.23 -5.82
C ASP A 31 0.04 7.69 -5.94
N SER A 32 -0.27 8.14 -7.16
CA SER A 32 -0.59 9.54 -7.49
C SER A 32 -2.05 9.73 -7.90
N MET A 33 -2.62 8.76 -8.61
CA MET A 33 -3.96 8.78 -9.18
C MET A 33 -4.98 8.06 -8.29
N GLY A 34 -4.54 7.25 -7.32
CA GLY A 34 -5.38 6.58 -6.34
C GLY A 34 -6.22 5.44 -6.91
N ASP A 35 -7.27 5.07 -6.19
CA ASP A 35 -8.23 4.04 -6.58
C ASP A 35 -9.16 4.58 -7.68
N PRO A 36 -9.24 3.93 -8.86
CA PRO A 36 -10.01 4.41 -9.99
C PRO A 36 -11.54 4.35 -9.80
N PHE A 37 -12.03 3.58 -8.83
CA PHE A 37 -13.47 3.41 -8.55
C PHE A 37 -13.95 4.25 -7.38
N THR A 38 -13.14 4.31 -6.31
CA THR A 38 -13.52 5.01 -5.07
C THR A 38 -12.95 6.42 -4.99
N GLY A 39 -11.84 6.68 -5.69
CA GLY A 39 -11.07 7.92 -5.56
C GLY A 39 -10.23 8.00 -4.29
N GLU A 40 -10.15 6.92 -3.51
CA GLU A 40 -9.26 6.84 -2.34
C GLU A 40 -7.80 7.06 -2.75
N GLN A 41 -7.06 7.81 -1.94
CA GLN A 41 -5.71 8.25 -2.22
C GLN A 41 -4.75 7.83 -1.11
N TRP A 42 -3.48 7.64 -1.47
CA TRP A 42 -2.44 7.48 -0.48
C TRP A 42 -2.30 8.75 0.38
N SER A 43 -2.17 8.54 1.68
CA SER A 43 -1.85 9.58 2.64
C SER A 43 -0.38 9.48 3.03
N TYR A 44 0.37 10.52 2.71
CA TYR A 44 1.81 10.61 2.93
C TYR A 44 2.13 11.48 4.15
N TYR A 45 2.93 10.94 5.09
CA TYR A 45 3.30 11.64 6.31
C TYR A 45 4.78 11.43 6.70
N PRO A 46 5.46 12.45 7.26
CA PRO A 46 5.13 13.87 7.16
C PRO A 46 5.09 14.31 5.68
N PRO A 47 4.12 15.14 5.25
CA PRO A 47 3.89 15.43 3.84
C PRO A 47 5.07 16.16 3.17
N ASN A 48 5.86 16.90 3.94
CA ASN A 48 7.07 17.59 3.50
C ASN A 48 8.29 16.68 3.29
N LEU A 49 8.18 15.39 3.62
CA LEU A 49 9.25 14.38 3.46
C LEU A 49 8.95 13.37 2.35
N TRP A 50 7.86 13.57 1.60
CA TRP A 50 7.49 12.79 0.43
C TRP A 50 7.50 13.66 -0.80
N ASN A 51 8.06 13.14 -1.89
CA ASN A 51 8.12 13.83 -3.17
C ASN A 51 7.19 13.13 -4.16
N VAL A 52 6.58 13.92 -5.04
CA VAL A 52 6.00 13.43 -6.30
C VAL A 52 7.18 13.17 -7.23
N GLY A 53 7.64 11.92 -7.29
CA GLY A 53 8.99 11.60 -7.72
C GLY A 53 9.26 11.92 -9.19
N GLN A 54 8.30 11.68 -10.06
CA GLN A 54 8.32 12.04 -11.48
C GLN A 54 8.48 13.55 -11.74
N ASN A 55 8.17 14.38 -10.75
CA ASN A 55 8.29 15.84 -10.83
C ASN A 55 9.46 16.39 -9.98
N CYS A 56 10.24 15.51 -9.33
CA CYS A 56 11.27 15.92 -8.39
C CYS A 56 12.62 16.18 -9.07
N SER A 57 12.82 17.43 -9.51
CA SER A 57 14.09 17.87 -10.11
C SER A 57 15.29 17.84 -9.16
N GLY A 58 15.06 17.95 -7.85
CA GLY A 58 16.11 17.96 -6.82
C GLY A 58 16.39 16.60 -6.17
N CYS A 59 15.59 15.58 -6.48
CA CYS A 59 15.80 14.23 -5.99
C CYS A 59 17.00 13.60 -6.69
N THR A 60 17.65 12.62 -6.05
CA THR A 60 18.73 11.84 -6.68
C THR A 60 18.23 10.55 -7.30
N ALA A 61 17.03 10.09 -6.92
CA ALA A 61 16.42 8.92 -7.50
C ALA A 61 15.59 9.32 -8.73
N HIS A 62 15.95 8.78 -9.88
CA HIS A 62 15.29 9.04 -11.16
C HIS A 62 15.13 7.73 -11.95
N PRO A 63 14.24 6.82 -11.50
CA PRO A 63 13.84 5.70 -12.35
C PRO A 63 13.21 6.23 -13.66
N ASP A 64 13.30 5.44 -14.73
CA ASP A 64 12.54 5.68 -15.96
C ASP A 64 11.03 5.63 -15.68
N PRO A 65 10.27 6.72 -15.88
CA PRO A 65 8.84 6.73 -15.65
C PRO A 65 8.08 5.72 -16.50
N SER A 66 8.57 5.37 -17.69
CA SER A 66 7.85 4.47 -18.60
C SER A 66 7.74 3.02 -18.10
N ASP A 67 8.55 2.66 -17.10
CA ASP A 67 8.54 1.35 -16.45
C ASP A 67 7.76 1.35 -15.11
N ALA A 68 7.33 2.53 -14.62
CA ALA A 68 6.47 2.68 -13.44
C ALA A 68 4.98 2.59 -13.81
N TYR A 69 4.14 2.16 -12.88
CA TYR A 69 2.69 2.12 -13.10
C TYR A 69 2.17 3.55 -13.31
N LEU A 70 1.41 3.72 -14.40
CA LEU A 70 0.92 5.03 -14.89
C LEU A 70 1.98 6.15 -15.01
N ASN A 71 3.26 5.79 -15.05
CA ASN A 71 4.41 6.70 -15.07
C ASN A 71 4.55 7.59 -13.83
N THR A 72 4.09 7.13 -12.67
CA THR A 72 4.14 7.89 -11.42
C THR A 72 4.78 7.10 -10.29
N TRP A 73 5.30 7.81 -9.29
CA TRP A 73 5.70 7.24 -8.01
C TRP A 73 5.81 8.34 -6.96
N HIS A 74 5.73 7.94 -5.69
CA HIS A 74 6.11 8.79 -4.57
C HIS A 74 7.35 8.23 -3.89
N ASP A 75 8.35 9.10 -3.67
CA ASP A 75 9.57 8.73 -2.97
C ASP A 75 9.72 9.45 -1.63
N SER A 76 10.40 8.79 -0.72
CA SER A 76 10.80 9.37 0.55
C SER A 76 12.11 8.77 1.03
N THR A 77 12.93 9.59 1.69
CA THR A 77 14.20 9.13 2.28
C THR A 77 14.19 9.36 3.78
N PHE A 78 14.29 8.28 4.54
CA PHE A 78 14.59 8.33 5.96
C PHE A 78 16.08 8.66 6.17
N TYR A 79 16.35 9.72 6.94
CA TYR A 79 17.70 10.14 7.30
C TYR A 79 17.91 10.00 8.80
N PRO A 80 18.83 9.13 9.28
CA PRO A 80 19.04 8.95 10.71
C PRO A 80 19.83 10.08 11.38
N GLN A 81 20.63 10.82 10.60
CA GLN A 81 21.55 11.84 11.12
C GLN A 81 21.01 13.26 10.89
N PRO A 82 21.26 14.20 11.83
CA PRO A 82 20.91 15.60 11.66
C PRO A 82 21.71 16.28 10.54
N GLY A 83 21.17 17.37 9.98
CA GLY A 83 21.87 18.25 9.04
C GLY A 83 21.66 17.96 7.56
N ILE A 84 20.96 16.87 7.21
CA ILE A 84 20.57 16.57 5.81
C ILE A 84 19.05 16.69 5.62
N SER A 85 18.27 16.03 6.49
CA SER A 85 16.81 16.15 6.51
C SER A 85 16.35 17.31 7.41
N PRO A 86 15.25 18.02 7.07
CA PRO A 86 14.61 18.95 7.99
C PRO A 86 14.08 18.26 9.26
N GLU A 87 13.78 16.95 9.17
CA GLU A 87 13.32 16.12 10.28
C GLU A 87 14.17 14.84 10.33
N PRO A 88 15.33 14.87 11.01
CA PRO A 88 16.19 13.71 11.12
C PRO A 88 15.61 12.69 12.09
N ASN A 89 15.87 11.42 11.80
CA ASN A 89 15.49 10.28 12.62
C ASN A 89 13.96 10.10 12.79
N VAL A 90 13.19 10.60 11.83
CA VAL A 90 11.73 10.46 11.76
C VAL A 90 11.36 9.55 10.59
N PRO A 91 10.82 8.35 10.83
CA PRO A 91 10.28 7.48 9.79
C PRO A 91 9.14 8.15 9.02
N THR A 92 9.01 7.83 7.74
CA THR A 92 7.95 8.35 6.88
C THR A 92 6.95 7.27 6.55
N THR A 93 5.68 7.62 6.35
CA THR A 93 4.60 6.67 6.12
C THR A 93 3.77 7.00 4.89
N ALA A 94 3.30 5.95 4.22
CA ALA A 94 2.29 6.01 3.18
C ALA A 94 1.14 5.09 3.61
N THR A 95 -0.07 5.62 3.67
CA THR A 95 -1.27 4.91 4.18
C THR A 95 -2.38 4.92 3.15
N ILE A 96 -3.06 3.79 2.97
CA ILE A 96 -4.22 3.67 2.08
C ILE A 96 -5.33 2.85 2.76
N THR A 97 -6.57 3.20 2.49
CA THR A 97 -7.75 2.43 2.90
C THR A 97 -8.32 1.72 1.68
N PHE A 98 -8.66 0.44 1.82
CA PHE A 98 -9.30 -0.35 0.76
C PHE A 98 -10.35 -1.28 1.37
N ASN A 99 -11.29 -1.75 0.55
CA ASN A 99 -12.31 -2.73 0.97
C ASN A 99 -12.12 -4.01 0.15
N GLY A 100 -11.54 -5.03 0.77
CA GLY A 100 -11.11 -6.23 0.04
C GLY A 100 -10.81 -7.42 0.94
N THR A 101 -10.14 -8.38 0.32
CA THR A 101 -9.78 -9.71 0.83
C THR A 101 -8.33 -10.07 0.56
N ALA A 102 -7.63 -9.27 -0.26
CA ALA A 102 -6.20 -9.40 -0.51
C ALA A 102 -5.57 -8.02 -0.75
N LEU A 103 -4.25 -7.91 -0.52
CA LEU A 103 -3.44 -6.73 -0.79
C LEU A 103 -2.05 -7.14 -1.28
N TYR A 104 -1.58 -6.46 -2.32
CA TYR A 104 -0.24 -6.58 -2.89
C TYR A 104 0.33 -5.18 -3.08
N VAL A 105 1.53 -4.90 -2.58
CA VAL A 105 2.14 -3.56 -2.67
C VAL A 105 3.44 -3.66 -3.44
N TYR A 106 3.61 -2.76 -4.40
CA TYR A 106 4.72 -2.74 -5.33
C TYR A 106 5.52 -1.45 -5.19
N CYS A 107 6.84 -1.61 -5.16
CA CYS A 107 7.79 -0.53 -5.16
C CYS A 107 8.79 -0.69 -6.31
N MET A 108 9.50 0.40 -6.60
CA MET A 108 10.77 0.33 -7.31
C MET A 108 11.92 0.24 -6.30
N ILE A 109 12.96 -0.51 -6.65
CA ILE A 109 14.15 -0.68 -5.80
C ILE A 109 15.37 -0.10 -6.49
N ALA A 110 16.03 0.85 -5.83
CA ALA A 110 17.29 1.42 -6.30
C ALA A 110 18.46 0.62 -5.73
N HIS A 111 19.38 0.20 -6.59
CA HIS A 111 20.54 -0.61 -6.18
C HIS A 111 21.82 0.20 -5.93
N SER A 112 21.78 1.49 -6.25
CA SER A 112 22.94 2.40 -6.18
C SER A 112 23.36 2.62 -4.74
N SER A 113 24.67 2.68 -4.51
CA SER A 113 25.26 2.99 -3.21
C SER A 113 25.77 4.42 -3.10
N VAL A 114 25.49 5.27 -4.11
CA VAL A 114 26.10 6.61 -4.24
C VAL A 114 25.06 7.69 -4.55
N SER A 115 24.22 7.48 -5.56
CA SER A 115 23.18 8.43 -5.98
C SER A 115 22.15 7.73 -6.87
N PRO A 116 20.92 7.50 -6.39
CA PRO A 116 20.53 7.63 -4.99
C PRO A 116 21.28 6.62 -4.10
N ASP A 117 21.42 6.92 -2.82
CA ASP A 117 22.01 6.04 -1.81
C ASP A 117 21.04 5.82 -0.64
N GLY A 118 21.13 4.66 -0.02
CA GLY A 118 20.27 4.23 1.09
C GLY A 118 19.95 2.75 0.97
N ASN A 119 19.53 2.15 2.07
CA ASN A 119 18.88 0.84 2.01
C ASN A 119 17.46 1.00 1.48
N THR A 120 16.80 -0.11 1.19
CA THR A 120 15.35 -0.21 1.33
C THR A 120 15.08 -0.89 2.67
N ASP A 121 14.31 -0.26 3.54
CA ASP A 121 13.97 -0.79 4.86
C ASP A 121 12.57 -0.33 5.24
N MET A 122 11.60 -1.22 5.10
CA MET A 122 10.18 -0.95 5.24
C MET A 122 9.54 -1.87 6.27
N THR A 123 8.63 -1.32 7.07
CA THR A 123 7.72 -2.07 7.94
C THR A 123 6.29 -1.87 7.46
N PHE A 124 5.48 -2.92 7.55
CA PHE A 124 4.10 -2.91 7.06
C PHE A 124 3.12 -3.14 8.20
N MET A 125 2.03 -2.39 8.18
CA MET A 125 0.92 -2.54 9.12
C MET A 125 -0.40 -2.70 8.36
N ILE A 126 -1.29 -3.53 8.89
CA ILE A 126 -2.71 -3.56 8.53
C ILE A 126 -3.51 -3.37 9.81
N ASP A 127 -4.48 -2.47 9.78
CA ASP A 127 -5.41 -2.19 10.90
C ASP A 127 -4.67 -1.96 12.23
N ASN A 128 -3.59 -1.17 12.16
CA ASN A 128 -2.72 -0.82 13.28
C ASN A 128 -1.87 -1.97 13.87
N GLU A 129 -1.83 -3.14 13.22
CA GLU A 129 -0.99 -4.27 13.61
C GLU A 129 0.15 -4.48 12.62
N ILE A 130 1.36 -4.75 13.11
CA ILE A 130 2.52 -5.06 12.25
C ILE A 130 2.33 -6.42 11.60
N VAL A 131 2.40 -6.45 10.27
CA VAL A 131 2.15 -7.65 9.44
C VAL A 131 3.37 -8.11 8.64
N GLY A 132 4.48 -7.36 8.69
CA GLY A 132 5.72 -7.75 8.03
C GLY A 132 6.68 -6.60 7.79
N GLY A 133 7.68 -6.85 6.96
CA GLY A 133 8.63 -5.84 6.49
C GLY A 133 9.41 -6.32 5.27
N TYR A 134 10.09 -5.41 4.61
CA TYR A 134 10.94 -5.65 3.46
C TYR A 134 12.25 -4.87 3.65
N ALA A 135 13.39 -5.55 3.56
CA ALA A 135 14.68 -4.91 3.75
C ALA A 135 15.72 -5.44 2.77
N GLU A 136 16.40 -4.52 2.07
CA GLU A 136 17.48 -4.81 1.13
C GLU A 136 18.57 -3.72 1.23
N ALA A 137 19.82 -4.14 1.14
CA ALA A 137 20.97 -3.24 1.09
C ALA A 137 21.35 -2.97 -0.38
N PRO A 138 21.88 -1.78 -0.72
CA PRO A 138 22.27 -1.48 -2.08
C PRO A 138 23.40 -2.42 -2.54
N THR A 139 23.28 -2.94 -3.75
CA THR A 139 24.28 -3.84 -4.35
C THR A 139 25.46 -3.09 -4.98
N GLY A 140 25.33 -1.77 -5.14
CA GLY A 140 26.28 -0.89 -5.85
C GLY A 140 26.01 -0.78 -7.34
N GLN A 141 24.98 -1.44 -7.87
CA GLN A 141 24.57 -1.31 -9.26
C GLN A 141 23.80 -0.01 -9.49
N MET A 142 24.05 0.64 -10.63
CA MET A 142 23.34 1.88 -11.01
C MET A 142 22.03 1.55 -11.75
N SER A 143 21.23 0.62 -11.21
CA SER A 143 19.99 0.15 -11.82
C SER A 143 18.82 0.29 -10.85
N TYR A 144 17.63 0.29 -11.44
CA TYR A 144 16.36 0.16 -10.75
C TYR A 144 15.72 -1.17 -11.14
N ASP A 145 15.14 -1.85 -10.16
CA ASP A 145 14.15 -2.88 -10.43
C ASP A 145 12.75 -2.31 -10.24
N TYR A 146 11.83 -2.75 -11.09
CA TYR A 146 10.46 -2.27 -11.16
C TYR A 146 9.49 -3.38 -10.82
N ASN A 147 8.28 -3.02 -10.40
CA ASN A 147 7.23 -3.98 -10.02
C ASN A 147 7.70 -4.99 -8.96
N ILE A 148 8.51 -4.53 -7.99
CA ILE A 148 8.97 -5.38 -6.90
C ILE A 148 7.84 -5.51 -5.88
N LEU A 149 7.34 -6.73 -5.71
CA LEU A 149 6.34 -7.07 -4.70
C LEU A 149 6.99 -7.02 -3.31
N VAL A 150 6.75 -5.93 -2.58
CA VAL A 150 7.35 -5.73 -1.24
C VAL A 150 6.45 -6.26 -0.12
N TYR A 151 5.14 -6.34 -0.36
CA TYR A 151 4.18 -6.90 0.58
C TYR A 151 3.08 -7.65 -0.15
N SER A 152 2.65 -8.79 0.39
CA SER A 152 1.51 -9.55 -0.12
C SER A 152 0.74 -10.21 1.02
N ASN A 153 -0.59 -10.17 0.92
CA ASN A 153 -1.50 -10.93 1.76
C ASN A 153 -2.73 -11.32 0.92
N ASP A 154 -2.97 -12.61 0.76
CA ASP A 154 -4.04 -13.18 -0.08
C ASP A 154 -5.27 -13.64 0.72
N ALA A 155 -5.27 -13.43 2.04
CA ALA A 155 -6.25 -14.00 2.95
C ALA A 155 -6.70 -13.03 4.07
N LEU A 156 -7.07 -11.82 3.70
CA LEU A 156 -7.70 -10.85 4.60
C LEU A 156 -9.18 -11.18 4.83
N VAL A 157 -9.69 -10.81 6.00
CA VAL A 157 -11.12 -10.92 6.32
C VAL A 157 -11.88 -9.93 5.43
N PRO A 158 -12.96 -10.32 4.73
CA PRO A 158 -13.69 -9.39 3.87
C PRO A 158 -14.12 -8.11 4.61
N GLY A 159 -13.66 -6.95 4.15
CA GLY A 159 -14.05 -5.67 4.72
C GLY A 159 -13.06 -4.54 4.44
N PHE A 160 -13.28 -3.42 5.14
CA PHE A 160 -12.38 -2.28 5.11
C PHE A 160 -11.12 -2.57 5.91
N HIS A 161 -9.97 -2.28 5.30
CA HIS A 161 -8.65 -2.36 5.91
C HIS A 161 -7.88 -1.07 5.67
N THR A 162 -7.02 -0.74 6.62
CA THR A 162 -6.05 0.34 6.49
C THR A 162 -4.65 -0.27 6.42
N PHE A 163 -3.97 -0.10 5.29
CA PHE A 163 -2.57 -0.47 5.14
C PHE A 163 -1.67 0.74 5.37
N THR A 164 -0.56 0.54 6.08
CA THR A 164 0.49 1.54 6.25
C THR A 164 1.85 0.93 5.93
N LEU A 165 2.56 1.55 4.98
CA LEU A 165 3.99 1.38 4.76
C LEU A 165 4.74 2.39 5.62
N ILE A 166 5.76 1.95 6.35
CA ILE A 166 6.67 2.78 7.13
C ILE A 166 8.08 2.62 6.57
N ASN A 167 8.71 3.71 6.15
CA ASN A 167 10.07 3.74 5.65
C ASN A 167 11.07 4.15 6.75
N GLY A 168 12.07 3.31 6.98
CA GLY A 168 13.10 3.48 7.99
C GLY A 168 12.62 3.24 9.42
N HIS A 169 13.57 3.32 10.35
CA HIS A 169 13.35 3.09 11.78
C HIS A 169 14.10 4.13 12.59
N VAL A 170 13.58 4.50 13.75
CA VAL A 170 14.31 5.36 14.69
C VAL A 170 15.64 4.69 15.06
N ASN A 171 16.74 5.41 14.83
CA ASN A 171 18.14 4.96 14.95
C ASN A 171 18.56 3.86 13.96
N GLY A 172 17.81 3.70 12.87
CA GLY A 172 18.12 2.81 11.76
C GLY A 172 19.15 3.40 10.79
N ASN A 173 19.36 2.69 9.69
CA ASN A 173 20.18 3.18 8.57
C ASN A 173 19.36 4.09 7.66
N LYS A 174 20.04 4.89 6.83
CA LYS A 174 19.38 5.65 5.76
C LYS A 174 18.55 4.69 4.88
N SER A 175 17.30 5.04 4.60
CA SER A 175 16.40 4.20 3.81
C SER A 175 15.65 5.02 2.76
N LEU A 176 15.58 4.51 1.54
CA LEU A 176 14.84 5.06 0.41
C LEU A 176 13.66 4.14 0.09
N VAL A 177 12.48 4.74 -0.03
CA VAL A 177 11.29 4.10 -0.60
C VAL A 177 10.93 4.80 -1.91
N LEU A 178 10.56 4.01 -2.93
CA LEU A 178 9.92 4.47 -4.16
C LEU A 178 8.61 3.68 -4.33
N LEU A 179 7.51 4.22 -3.80
CA LEU A 179 6.20 3.59 -3.85
C LEU A 179 5.58 3.83 -5.24
N ASP A 180 5.17 2.74 -5.89
CA ASP A 180 4.64 2.75 -7.26
C ASP A 180 3.11 2.52 -7.24
N TYR A 181 2.65 1.36 -6.78
CA TYR A 181 1.20 1.09 -6.68
C TYR A 181 0.88 -0.03 -5.70
N ALA A 182 -0.39 -0.19 -5.39
CA ALA A 182 -0.93 -1.38 -4.74
C ALA A 182 -2.03 -2.02 -5.57
N MET A 183 -2.30 -3.29 -5.33
CA MET A 183 -3.46 -4.02 -5.86
C MET A 183 -4.22 -4.66 -4.71
N TYR A 184 -5.55 -4.57 -4.73
CA TYR A 184 -6.42 -5.31 -3.84
C TYR A 184 -7.47 -6.12 -4.61
N THR A 185 -8.10 -7.06 -3.92
CA THR A 185 -9.14 -7.95 -4.46
C THR A 185 -10.37 -7.95 -3.57
#